data_AF-A0A397GQZ9-F1
#
_entry.id   AF-A0A397GQZ9-F1
#
_cell.length_a   1.000
_cell.length_b   1.000
_cell.length_c   1.000
_cell.angle_alpha   90.00
_cell.angle_beta   90.00
_cell.angle_gamma   90.00
#
_symmetry.space_group_name_H-M   'P 1'
#
loop_
_entity.id
_entity.type
_entity.pdbx_description
1 polymer ?
#
loop_
_entity_poly.entity_id
_entity_poly.type
_entity_poly.pdbx_seq_one_letter_code
_entity_poly.pdbx_strand_id
1 'polypeptide(L)'
;MPSQSEVESLKAKYAAAGQEHLFSFYEELEPQQQESLFSQLANVDIERVNRIFKKAISGSEMASSAQQNSLEPLPDDVFDSILEAEETKKKKKKKKFYYNKKLHFSK
;
A
#
# COMPACT_ATOMS: atom_id res chain seq x y z
N MET A 1 29.29 -4.83 -13.42
CA MET A 1 29.12 -6.30 -13.45
C MET A 1 29.28 -6.85 -12.05
N PRO A 2 28.25 -7.49 -11.48
CA PRO A 2 28.34 -8.14 -10.18
C PRO A 2 29.34 -9.31 -10.22
N SER A 3 30.02 -9.57 -9.12
CA SER A 3 30.88 -10.75 -8.96
C SER A 3 30.05 -12.03 -8.79
N GLN A 4 30.63 -13.18 -9.13
CA GLN A 4 29.95 -14.48 -8.96
C GLN A 4 29.49 -14.71 -7.51
N SER A 5 30.30 -14.33 -6.51
CA SER A 5 29.92 -14.45 -5.10
C SER A 5 28.73 -13.58 -4.70
N GLU A 6 28.58 -12.39 -5.30
CA GLU A 6 27.43 -11.52 -5.06
C GLU A 6 26.16 -12.12 -5.65
N VAL A 7 26.25 -12.66 -6.86
CA VAL A 7 25.13 -13.35 -7.53
C VAL A 7 24.69 -14.57 -6.74
N GLU A 8 25.63 -15.41 -6.29
CA GLU A 8 25.34 -16.59 -5.47
C GLU A 8 24.67 -16.22 -4.14
N SER A 9 25.16 -15.17 -3.48
CA SER A 9 24.58 -14.66 -2.23
C SER A 9 23.15 -14.18 -2.44
N LEU A 10 22.90 -13.45 -3.53
CA LEU A 10 21.57 -12.95 -3.87
C LEU A 10 20.62 -14.12 -4.23
N LYS A 11 21.09 -15.08 -5.00
CA LYS A 11 20.34 -16.30 -5.34
C LYS A 11 19.96 -17.10 -4.10
N ALA A 12 20.89 -17.26 -3.14
CA ALA A 12 20.62 -17.93 -1.87
C ALA A 12 19.56 -17.19 -1.03
N LYS A 13 19.62 -15.85 -0.98
CA LYS A 13 18.62 -15.02 -0.30
C LYS A 13 17.22 -15.23 -0.89
N TYR A 14 17.12 -15.26 -2.21
CA TYR A 14 15.85 -15.48 -2.91
C TYR A 14 15.34 -16.91 -2.78
N ALA A 15 16.23 -17.90 -2.79
CA ALA A 15 15.87 -19.31 -2.53
C ALA A 15 15.34 -19.51 -1.10
N ALA A 16 15.98 -18.90 -0.09
CA ALA A 16 15.48 -18.92 1.29
C ALA A 16 14.09 -18.28 1.43
N ALA A 17 13.75 -17.34 0.54
CA ALA A 17 12.45 -16.70 0.47
C ALA A 17 11.42 -17.47 -0.40
N GLY A 18 11.79 -18.63 -0.97
CA GLY A 18 10.95 -19.44 -1.86
C GLY A 18 10.72 -18.82 -3.25
N GLN A 19 11.66 -17.99 -3.70
CA GLN A 19 11.59 -17.19 -4.92
C GLN A 19 12.79 -17.48 -5.84
N GLU A 20 13.33 -18.70 -5.79
CA GLU A 20 14.50 -19.11 -6.61
C GLU A 20 14.24 -19.04 -8.12
N HIS A 21 12.97 -19.13 -8.54
CA HIS A 21 12.57 -19.15 -9.95
C HIS A 21 12.93 -17.86 -10.71
N LEU A 22 13.18 -16.75 -10.01
CA LEU A 22 13.66 -15.52 -10.62
C LEU A 22 15.05 -15.65 -11.24
N PHE A 23 15.82 -16.69 -10.85
CA PHE A 23 17.13 -17.01 -11.40
C PHE A 23 17.12 -18.14 -12.43
N SER A 24 15.96 -18.67 -12.82
CA SER A 24 15.86 -19.84 -13.71
C SER A 24 16.56 -19.67 -15.06
N PHE A 25 16.56 -18.46 -15.61
CA PHE A 25 17.14 -18.15 -16.92
C PHE A 25 18.42 -17.30 -16.82
N TYR A 26 18.98 -17.14 -15.61
CA TYR A 26 20.07 -16.18 -15.38
C TYR A 26 21.30 -16.45 -16.27
N GLU A 27 21.65 -17.72 -16.46
CA GLU A 27 22.80 -18.15 -17.28
C GLU A 27 22.55 -17.98 -18.80
N GLU A 28 21.29 -17.84 -19.22
CA GLU A 28 20.91 -17.64 -20.63
C GLU A 28 20.86 -16.15 -21.01
N LEU A 29 21.00 -15.25 -20.03
CA LEU A 29 20.95 -13.80 -20.24
C LEU A 29 22.28 -13.26 -20.74
N GLU A 30 22.21 -12.24 -21.60
CA GLU A 30 23.37 -11.45 -21.98
C GLU A 30 23.98 -10.72 -20.76
N PRO A 31 25.29 -10.41 -20.75
CA PRO A 31 25.94 -9.80 -19.59
C PRO A 31 25.25 -8.51 -19.10
N GLN A 32 24.78 -7.65 -20.02
CA GLN A 32 24.05 -6.43 -19.63
C GLN A 32 22.70 -6.75 -18.96
N GLN A 33 22.03 -7.82 -19.40
CA GLN A 33 20.76 -8.26 -18.82
C GLN A 33 20.97 -8.89 -17.44
N GLN A 34 22.04 -9.65 -17.25
CA GLN A 34 22.44 -10.20 -15.95
C GLN A 34 22.70 -9.09 -14.92
N GLU A 35 23.40 -8.02 -15.31
CA GLU A 35 23.66 -6.87 -14.45
C GLU A 35 22.38 -6.09 -14.13
N SER A 36 21.50 -5.91 -15.11
CA SER A 36 20.21 -5.26 -14.93
C SER A 36 19.33 -6.03 -13.95
N LEU A 37 19.19 -7.35 -14.15
CA LEU A 37 18.39 -8.20 -13.25
C LEU A 37 18.97 -8.21 -11.84
N PHE A 38 20.30 -8.38 -11.71
CA PHE A 38 20.96 -8.33 -10.41
C PHE A 38 20.66 -7.01 -9.68
N SER A 39 20.81 -5.88 -10.37
CA SER A 39 20.56 -4.56 -9.80
C SER A 39 19.10 -4.37 -9.37
N GLN A 40 18.15 -4.90 -10.15
CA GLN A 40 16.74 -4.87 -9.78
C GLN A 40 16.46 -5.71 -8.53
N LEU A 41 16.95 -6.94 -8.48
CA LEU A 41 16.73 -7.86 -7.36
C LEU A 41 17.47 -7.42 -6.09
N ALA A 42 18.66 -6.82 -6.21
CA ALA A 42 19.40 -6.28 -5.07
C ALA A 42 18.67 -5.13 -4.37
N ASN A 43 17.87 -4.35 -5.10
CA ASN A 43 17.07 -3.25 -4.56
C ASN A 43 15.73 -3.69 -3.95
N VAL A 44 15.39 -4.98 -4.06
CA VAL A 44 14.12 -5.51 -3.53
C VAL A 44 14.35 -6.21 -2.19
N ASP A 45 13.57 -5.80 -1.19
CA ASP A 45 13.42 -6.56 0.05
C ASP A 45 12.40 -7.69 -0.17
N ILE A 46 12.92 -8.87 -0.54
CA ILE A 46 12.10 -10.05 -0.85
C ILE A 46 11.26 -10.53 0.35
N GLU A 47 11.75 -10.36 1.57
CA GLU A 47 11.00 -10.72 2.77
C GLU A 47 9.80 -9.80 2.97
N ARG A 48 9.99 -8.49 2.73
CA ARG A 48 8.88 -7.53 2.77
C ARG A 48 7.83 -7.83 1.72
N VAL A 49 8.25 -8.16 0.50
CA VAL A 49 7.32 -8.54 -0.58
C VAL A 49 6.49 -9.76 -0.15
N ASN A 50 7.13 -10.79 0.38
CA ASN A 50 6.43 -11.98 0.88
C ASN A 50 5.45 -11.67 2.02
N ARG A 51 5.81 -10.78 2.97
CA ARG A 51 4.90 -10.35 4.04
C ARG A 51 3.67 -9.63 3.49
N ILE A 52 3.86 -8.72 2.54
CA ILE A 52 2.76 -7.98 1.90
C ILE A 52 1.85 -8.94 1.14
N PHE A 53 2.43 -9.86 0.36
CA PHE A 53 1.67 -10.86 -0.38
C PHE A 53 0.81 -11.73 0.54
N LYS A 54 1.42 -12.31 1.59
CA LYS A 54 0.68 -13.12 2.58
C LYS A 54 -0.48 -12.34 3.20
N LYS A 55 -0.25 -11.08 3.60
CA LYS A 55 -1.30 -10.22 4.15
C LYS A 55 -2.41 -9.95 3.13
N ALA A 56 -2.07 -9.64 1.89
CA ALA A 56 -3.03 -9.34 0.84
C ALA A 56 -3.94 -10.55 0.54
N ILE A 57 -3.37 -11.74 0.41
CA ILE A 57 -4.13 -12.95 0.09
C ILE A 57 -4.94 -13.44 1.30
N SER A 58 -4.38 -13.44 2.51
CA SER A 58 -5.12 -13.85 3.72
C SER A 58 -6.37 -12.99 3.99
N GLY A 59 -6.33 -11.70 3.64
CA GLY A 59 -7.49 -10.81 3.75
C GLY A 59 -8.67 -11.25 2.88
N SER A 60 -8.40 -11.82 1.70
CA SER A 60 -9.43 -12.34 0.80
C SER A 60 -10.08 -13.62 1.32
N GLU A 61 -9.30 -14.50 1.94
CA GLU A 61 -9.79 -15.73 2.57
C GLU A 61 -10.66 -15.41 3.79
N MET A 62 -10.24 -14.43 4.60
CA MET A 62 -11.04 -13.96 5.75
C MET A 62 -12.32 -13.24 5.32
N ALA A 63 -12.32 -12.49 4.21
CA ALA A 63 -13.53 -11.84 3.70
C ALA A 63 -14.61 -12.86 3.28
N SER A 64 -14.20 -14.03 2.78
CA SER A 64 -15.10 -15.14 2.43
C SER A 64 -15.83 -15.75 3.63
N SER A 65 -15.27 -15.58 4.84
CA SER A 65 -15.80 -16.12 6.10
C SER A 65 -16.25 -15.03 7.08
N ALA A 66 -16.20 -13.76 6.66
CA ALA A 66 -16.52 -12.64 7.51
C ALA A 66 -18.03 -12.65 7.83
N GLN A 67 -18.32 -12.94 9.10
CA GLN A 67 -19.54 -12.56 9.80
C GLN A 67 -19.94 -11.14 9.35
N GLN A 68 -21.23 -10.89 9.08
CA GLN A 68 -21.69 -9.55 8.68
C GLN A 68 -21.17 -8.50 9.67
N ASN A 69 -20.15 -7.75 9.27
CA ASN A 69 -19.65 -6.64 10.05
C ASN A 69 -20.78 -5.60 10.11
N SER A 70 -21.14 -5.16 11.31
CA SER A 70 -22.13 -4.09 11.48
C SER A 70 -21.57 -2.82 10.84
N LEU A 71 -22.04 -2.50 9.64
CA LEU A 71 -21.75 -1.24 8.98
C LEU A 71 -22.80 -0.24 9.45
N GLU A 72 -22.40 0.64 10.35
CA GLU A 72 -23.24 1.72 10.84
C GLU A 72 -22.78 3.05 10.22
N PRO A 73 -23.71 4.00 10.03
CA PRO A 73 -23.33 5.34 9.59
C PRO A 73 -22.39 5.98 10.63
N LEU A 74 -21.57 6.91 10.16
CA LEU A 74 -20.82 7.76 11.06
C LEU A 74 -21.80 8.51 11.99
N PRO A 75 -21.43 8.79 13.25
CA PRO A 75 -22.21 9.65 14.13
C PRO A 75 -22.42 11.06 13.57
N ASP A 76 -23.60 11.66 13.75
CA ASP A 76 -23.97 12.97 13.21
C ASP A 76 -23.10 14.15 13.73
N ASP A 77 -22.31 13.94 14.77
CA ASP A 77 -21.45 14.94 15.38
C ASP A 77 -20.02 14.96 14.80
N VAL A 78 -19.62 13.92 14.04
CA VAL A 78 -18.27 13.81 13.46
C VAL A 78 -18.19 14.18 11.98
N PHE A 79 -19.33 14.42 11.32
CA PHE A 79 -19.38 14.89 9.93
C PHE A 79 -20.46 15.97 9.74
N ASP A 80 -20.33 16.79 8.69
CA ASP A 80 -21.33 17.82 8.33
C ASP A 80 -21.45 17.86 6.79
N SER A 81 -22.64 18.19 6.29
CA SER A 81 -22.95 18.21 4.85
C SER A 81 -23.39 19.61 4.43
N ILE A 82 -22.74 20.16 3.40
CA ILE A 82 -23.05 21.49 2.88
C ILE A 82 -24.46 21.52 2.27
N LEU A 83 -24.90 20.43 1.65
CA LEU A 83 -26.20 20.32 0.98
C LEU A 83 -27.34 20.35 2.01
N GLU A 84 -27.22 19.59 3.10
CA GLU A 84 -28.20 19.60 4.20
C GLU A 84 -28.16 20.89 5.03
N ALA A 85 -27.04 21.62 4.98
CA ALA A 85 -26.90 22.86 5.72
C ALA A 85 -27.80 23.99 5.18
N GLU A 86 -28.31 23.86 3.96
CA GLU A 86 -29.16 24.86 3.31
C GLU A 86 -30.64 24.74 3.72
N GLU A 87 -31.03 23.60 4.29
CA GLU A 87 -32.42 23.33 4.68
C GLU A 87 -32.79 23.94 6.04
N THR A 88 -31.83 24.23 6.92
CA THR A 88 -32.13 24.75 8.26
C THR A 88 -31.35 26.01 8.65
N LYS A 89 -32.04 26.98 9.28
CA LYS A 89 -31.45 28.25 9.73
C LYS A 89 -30.26 28.07 10.70
N LYS A 90 -30.24 26.98 11.49
CA LYS A 90 -29.14 26.65 12.42
C LYS A 90 -27.88 26.20 11.66
N LYS A 91 -28.02 25.34 10.63
CA LYS A 91 -26.88 24.87 9.84
C LYS A 91 -26.30 25.97 8.93
N LYS A 92 -27.12 26.91 8.42
CA LYS A 92 -26.63 28.14 7.71
C LYS A 92 -25.70 29.01 8.56
N LYS A 93 -26.02 29.18 9.86
CA LYS A 93 -25.18 29.92 10.81
C LYS A 93 -23.84 29.21 11.05
N LYS A 94 -23.84 27.87 11.17
CA LYS A 94 -22.63 27.06 11.27
C LYS A 94 -21.74 27.18 10.01
N LYS A 95 -22.31 27.07 8.80
CA LYS A 95 -21.59 27.27 7.52
C LYS A 95 -20.90 28.64 7.45
N LYS A 96 -21.61 29.71 7.82
CA LYS A 96 -21.06 31.07 7.87
C LYS A 96 -19.96 31.22 8.93
N PHE A 97 -20.11 30.57 10.09
CA PHE A 97 -19.09 30.56 11.15
C PHE A 97 -17.80 29.89 10.69
N TYR A 98 -17.87 28.70 10.06
CA TYR A 98 -16.68 28.00 9.56
C TYR A 98 -15.95 28.77 8.46
N TYR A 99 -16.69 29.40 7.54
CA TYR A 99 -16.10 30.25 6.51
C TYR A 99 -15.32 31.43 7.10
N ASN A 100 -15.91 32.12 8.08
CA ASN A 100 -15.26 33.24 8.77
C ASN A 100 -14.09 32.79 9.65
N LYS A 101 -14.19 31.65 10.34
CA LYS A 101 -13.09 31.07 11.12
C LYS A 101 -11.90 30.76 10.22
N LYS A 102 -12.12 30.18 9.03
CA LYS A 102 -11.06 29.91 8.05
C LYS A 102 -10.35 31.20 7.59
N LEU A 103 -11.10 32.29 7.37
CA LEU A 103 -10.53 33.59 7.02
C LEU A 103 -9.66 34.18 8.14
N HIS A 104 -10.01 33.96 9.41
CA HIS A 104 -9.22 34.41 10.56
C HIS A 104 -7.96 33.56 10.80
N PHE A 105 -7.98 32.27 10.47
CA PHE A 105 -6.81 31.38 10.56
C PHE A 105 -5.85 31.52 9.37
N SER A 106 -6.22 32.28 8.33
CA SER A 106 -5.41 32.49 7.12
C SER A 106 -4.55 33.76 7.17
N LYS A 107 -4.29 34.30 8.37
CA LYS A 107 -3.35 35.41 8.65
C LYS A 107 -2.35 34.95 9.69
#